data_AF-A0A0F9DQ58-F1
#
_entry.id   AF-A0A0F9DQ58-F1
#
_cell.length_a   1.000
_cell.length_b   1.000
_cell.length_c   1.000
_cell.angle_alpha   90.00
_cell.angle_beta   90.00
_cell.angle_gamma   90.00
#
_symmetry.space_group_name_H-M   'P 1'
#
loop_
_entity.id
_entity.type
_entity.pdbx_description
1 polymer ?
#
loop_
_entity_poly.entity_id
_entity_poly.type
_entity_poly.pdbx_seq_one_letter_code
_entity_poly.pdbx_strand_id
1 'polypeptide(L)'
;MIFQTDYWSIIRLFFSWVSESAAIMMVLSGVMAITWLGFEKKRRGSFTKRKVEEEFDVTKFLRGLSYIGLILGIFVVWSGVMSLILDIPPSFQYRDVTENGANHFTSIFLIVIGIAILFFPIKDLPLASLLGLGVATATVIVIA
;
A
#
# COMPACT_ATOMS: atom_id res chain seq x y z
N MET A 1 -32.27 8.51 -23.33
CA MET A 1 -31.08 9.07 -22.66
C MET A 1 -30.29 7.88 -22.14
N ILE A 2 -29.30 7.42 -22.93
CA ILE A 2 -28.49 6.25 -22.58
C ILE A 2 -27.50 6.72 -21.52
N PHE A 3 -27.54 6.10 -20.34
CA PHE A 3 -26.54 6.30 -19.30
C PHE A 3 -25.20 5.77 -19.83
N GLN A 4 -24.47 6.62 -20.53
CA GLN A 4 -23.05 6.43 -20.76
C GLN A 4 -22.36 6.77 -19.43
N THR A 5 -22.40 5.83 -18.50
CA THR A 5 -21.63 5.92 -17.27
C THR A 5 -20.17 5.98 -17.67
N ASP A 6 -19.58 7.16 -17.59
CA ASP A 6 -18.21 7.38 -18.00
C ASP A 6 -17.29 6.74 -16.95
N TYR A 7 -16.93 5.47 -17.17
CA TYR A 7 -16.10 4.67 -16.26
C TYR A 7 -14.82 5.41 -15.86
N TRP A 8 -14.26 6.20 -16.78
CA TRP A 8 -13.10 7.04 -16.53
C TRP A 8 -13.34 8.09 -15.46
N SER A 9 -14.55 8.65 -15.38
CA SER A 9 -14.91 9.63 -14.35
C SER A 9 -14.92 8.99 -12.96
N ILE A 10 -15.44 7.77 -12.84
CA ILE A 10 -15.47 7.02 -11.56
C ILE A 10 -14.04 6.65 -11.13
N ILE A 11 -13.21 6.17 -12.07
CA ILE A 11 -11.82 5.79 -11.80
C ILE A 11 -11.02 7.03 -11.34
N ARG A 12 -11.14 8.17 -12.03
CA ARG A 12 -10.47 9.41 -11.64
C ARG A 12 -10.90 9.88 -10.25
N LEU A 13 -12.19 9.83 -9.95
CA LEU A 13 -12.71 10.21 -8.63
C LEU A 13 -12.11 9.33 -7.53
N PHE A 14 -12.04 8.02 -7.75
CA PHE A 14 -11.43 7.09 -6.80
C PHE A 14 -9.95 7.40 -6.57
N PHE A 15 -9.15 7.54 -7.64
CA PHE A 15 -7.72 7.82 -7.50
C PHE A 15 -7.41 9.22 -6.93
N SER A 16 -8.27 10.22 -7.20
CA SER A 16 -8.20 11.55 -6.56
C SER A 16 -8.46 11.45 -5.06
N TRP A 17 -9.48 10.69 -4.67
CA TRP A 17 -9.76 10.44 -3.27
C TRP A 17 -8.61 9.71 -2.56
N VAL A 18 -7.99 8.72 -3.22
CA VAL A 18 -6.79 8.04 -2.68
C VAL A 18 -5.62 9.02 -2.50
N SER A 19 -5.41 9.96 -3.44
CA SER A 19 -4.36 10.97 -3.29
C SER A 19 -4.62 11.96 -2.14
N GLU A 20 -5.87 12.34 -1.91
CA GLU A 20 -6.25 13.26 -0.81
C GLU A 20 -6.29 12.56 0.56
N SER A 21 -6.26 11.23 0.59
CA SER A 21 -6.39 10.43 1.82
C SER A 21 -5.05 10.05 2.45
N ALA A 22 -3.98 10.81 2.21
CA ALA A 22 -2.61 10.48 2.65
C ALA A 22 -2.49 10.23 4.16
N ALA A 23 -3.14 11.04 4.99
CA ALA A 23 -3.14 10.83 6.44
C ALA A 23 -3.82 9.51 6.85
N ILE A 24 -4.92 9.14 6.20
CA ILE A 24 -5.61 7.86 6.47
C ILE A 24 -4.73 6.70 6.01
N MET A 25 -4.09 6.82 4.84
CA MET A 25 -3.14 5.83 4.33
C MET A 25 -1.96 5.63 5.29
N MET A 26 -1.50 6.69 5.95
CA MET A 26 -0.48 6.61 7.00
C MET A 26 -0.95 5.76 8.17
N VAL A 27 -2.17 6.01 8.69
CA VAL A 27 -2.73 5.22 9.79
C VAL A 27 -2.91 3.76 9.40
N LEU A 28 -3.47 3.49 8.21
CA LEU A 28 -3.65 2.13 7.70
C LEU A 28 -2.31 1.40 7.52
N SER A 29 -1.29 2.09 7.02
CA SER A 29 0.07 1.54 6.90
C SER A 29 0.66 1.18 8.26
N GLY A 30 0.42 2.01 9.29
CA GLY A 30 0.84 1.75 10.67
C GLY A 30 0.12 0.55 11.28
N VAL A 31 -1.21 0.44 11.11
CA VAL A 31 -1.99 -0.71 11.58
C VAL A 31 -1.51 -2.01 10.94
N MET A 32 -1.27 -1.99 9.63
CA MET A 32 -0.71 -3.14 8.93
C MET A 32 0.68 -3.48 9.45
N ALA A 33 1.58 -2.50 9.59
CA ALA A 33 2.92 -2.74 10.13
C ALA A 33 2.88 -3.37 11.53
N ILE A 34 2.01 -2.88 12.43
CA ILE A 34 1.84 -3.47 13.77
C ILE A 34 1.33 -4.91 13.68
N THR A 35 0.36 -5.16 12.82
CA THR A 35 -0.21 -6.48 12.59
C THR A 35 0.88 -7.44 12.10
N TRP A 36 1.71 -7.02 11.15
CA TRP A 36 2.86 -7.77 10.65
C TRP A 36 3.91 -8.03 11.72
N LEU A 37 4.31 -7.03 12.50
CA LEU A 37 5.26 -7.20 13.61
C LEU A 37 4.74 -8.18 14.67
N GLY A 38 3.44 -8.13 14.97
CA GLY A 38 2.78 -9.08 15.86
C GLY A 38 2.84 -10.51 15.31
N PHE A 39 2.56 -10.68 14.01
CA PHE A 39 2.66 -11.98 13.36
C PHE A 39 4.08 -12.51 13.28
N GLU A 40 5.06 -11.67 12.93
CA GLU A 40 6.45 -12.09 12.82
C GLU A 40 7.03 -12.46 14.19
N LYS A 41 6.65 -11.74 15.26
CA LYS A 41 6.96 -12.12 16.64
C LYS A 41 6.40 -13.50 16.99
N LYS A 42 5.15 -13.80 16.58
CA LYS A 42 4.52 -15.11 16.79
C LYS A 42 5.17 -16.22 15.94
N ARG A 43 5.55 -15.92 14.69
CA ARG A 43 6.24 -16.85 13.77
C ARG A 43 7.67 -17.18 14.23
N ARG A 44 8.42 -16.19 14.74
CA ARG A 44 9.81 -16.38 15.18
C ARG A 44 9.95 -16.95 16.59
N GLY A 45 8.88 -16.96 17.39
CA GLY A 45 8.85 -17.49 18.76
C GLY A 45 9.68 -16.71 19.80
N SER A 46 10.70 -15.95 19.37
CA SER A 46 11.55 -15.07 20.17
C SER A 46 12.45 -14.20 19.25
N PHE A 47 12.93 -13.06 19.75
CA PHE A 47 13.97 -12.25 19.08
C PHE A 47 15.28 -13.04 18.87
N THR A 48 15.50 -14.10 19.65
CA THR A 48 16.63 -15.00 19.53
C THR A 48 16.21 -16.24 18.73
N LYS A 49 16.87 -16.40 17.56
CA LYS A 49 16.63 -17.38 16.51
C LYS A 49 16.17 -18.77 17.00
N ARG A 50 15.09 -19.27 16.40
CA ARG A 50 14.93 -20.71 16.12
C ARG A 50 14.82 -20.85 14.60
N LYS A 51 15.75 -21.58 13.99
CA LYS A 51 15.55 -22.11 12.62
C LYS A 51 14.43 -23.14 12.75
N VAL A 52 13.21 -22.73 12.48
CA VAL A 52 12.11 -23.69 12.30
C VAL A 52 12.12 -23.99 10.81
N GLU A 53 12.65 -25.16 10.46
CA GLU A 53 12.65 -25.73 9.10
C GLU A 53 11.26 -26.26 8.69
N GLU A 54 10.20 -25.90 9.43
CA GLU A 54 8.85 -26.26 9.05
C GLU A 54 8.30 -25.24 8.05
N GLU A 55 7.89 -25.73 6.88
CA GLU A 55 6.94 -25.04 6.01
C GLU A 55 5.74 -24.65 6.86
N PHE A 56 5.73 -23.40 7.34
CA PHE A 56 4.58 -22.86 8.03
C PHE A 56 3.46 -22.82 6.99
N ASP A 57 2.52 -23.75 7.09
CA ASP A 57 1.36 -23.79 6.22
C ASP A 57 0.58 -22.49 6.43
N VAL A 58 0.73 -21.57 5.47
CA VAL A 58 0.17 -20.23 5.56
C VAL A 58 -1.34 -20.40 5.54
N THR A 59 -1.95 -20.33 6.72
CA THR A 59 -3.41 -20.40 6.85
C THR A 59 -4.06 -19.43 5.85
N LYS A 60 -5.19 -19.83 5.25
CA LYS A 60 -5.91 -19.02 4.24
C LYS A 60 -6.12 -17.55 4.67
N PHE A 61 -6.25 -17.32 5.98
CA PHE A 61 -6.32 -16.01 6.60
C PHE A 61 -5.05 -15.16 6.40
N LEU A 62 -3.86 -15.70 6.69
CA LEU A 62 -2.59 -14.99 6.51
C LEU A 62 -2.30 -14.68 5.05
N ARG A 63 -2.66 -15.61 4.15
CA ARG A 63 -2.55 -15.39 2.72
C ARG A 63 -3.47 -14.25 2.26
N GLY A 64 -4.71 -14.20 2.77
CA GLY A 64 -5.65 -13.10 2.51
C GLY A 64 -5.13 -11.75 3.03
N LEU A 65 -4.60 -11.72 4.25
CA LEU A 65 -4.01 -10.52 4.84
C LEU A 65 -2.80 -10.01 4.04
N SER A 66 -2.00 -10.92 3.49
CA SER A 66 -0.86 -10.60 2.63
C SER A 66 -1.30 -9.92 1.33
N TYR A 67 -2.38 -10.40 0.68
CA TYR A 67 -2.94 -9.76 -0.50
C TYR A 67 -3.53 -8.37 -0.20
N ILE A 68 -4.24 -8.23 0.93
CA ILE A 68 -4.76 -6.93 1.38
C ILE A 68 -3.60 -5.95 1.63
N GLY A 69 -2.53 -6.41 2.28
CA GLY A 69 -1.32 -5.63 2.50
C GLY A 69 -0.67 -5.16 1.20
N LEU A 70 -0.60 -6.03 0.20
CA LEU A 70 -0.06 -5.68 -1.12
C LEU A 70 -0.90 -4.58 -1.79
N ILE A 71 -2.22 -4.75 -1.83
CA ILE A 71 -3.15 -3.75 -2.41
C ILE A 71 -3.02 -2.42 -1.66
N LEU A 72 -3.00 -2.47 -0.32
CA LEU A 72 -2.82 -1.28 0.51
C LEU A 72 -1.47 -0.61 0.23
N GLY A 73 -0.38 -1.39 0.06
CA GLY A 73 0.95 -0.88 -0.27
C GLY A 73 0.93 -0.06 -1.57
N ILE A 74 0.22 -0.52 -2.60
CA ILE A 74 0.06 0.23 -3.85
C ILE A 74 -0.65 1.57 -3.61
N PHE A 75 -1.76 1.58 -2.86
CA PHE A 75 -2.48 2.82 -2.56
C PHE A 75 -1.69 3.78 -1.68
N VAL A 76 -0.89 3.26 -0.75
CA VAL A 76 -0.01 4.05 0.11
C VAL A 76 1.09 4.73 -0.73
N VAL A 77 1.74 4.00 -1.64
CA VAL A 77 2.73 4.58 -2.56
C VAL A 77 2.05 5.60 -3.48
N TRP A 78 0.91 5.27 -4.07
CA TRP A 78 0.16 6.18 -4.94
C TRP A 78 -0.19 7.48 -4.23
N SER A 79 -0.71 7.39 -3.01
CA SER A 79 -1.07 8.56 -2.20
C SER A 79 0.15 9.44 -1.91
N GLY A 80 1.29 8.83 -1.52
CA GLY A 80 2.52 9.58 -1.29
C GLY A 80 3.09 10.25 -2.55
N VAL A 81 3.06 9.58 -3.71
CA VAL A 81 3.54 10.13 -4.98
C VAL A 81 2.64 11.27 -5.47
N MET A 82 1.33 11.05 -5.49
CA MET A 82 0.38 12.05 -5.98
C MET A 82 0.29 13.27 -5.08
N SER A 83 0.43 13.09 -3.76
CA SER A 83 0.56 14.19 -2.80
C SER A 83 1.72 15.12 -3.18
N LEU A 84 2.88 14.58 -3.56
CA LEU A 84 4.03 15.38 -4.01
C LEU A 84 3.83 16.01 -5.38
N ILE A 85 3.30 15.27 -6.35
CA ILE A 85 3.14 15.76 -7.73
C ILE A 85 2.11 16.88 -7.82
N LEU A 86 0.99 16.72 -7.10
CA LEU A 86 -0.16 17.63 -7.16
C LEU A 86 -0.17 18.66 -6.04
N ASP A 87 0.87 18.69 -5.20
CA ASP A 87 0.99 19.57 -4.03
C ASP A 87 -0.24 19.51 -3.10
N ILE A 88 -0.75 18.29 -2.86
CA ILE A 88 -2.00 18.06 -2.10
C ILE A 88 -1.69 17.97 -0.61
N PRO A 89 -2.44 18.67 0.27
CA PRO A 89 -2.28 18.53 1.71
C PRO A 89 -2.65 17.12 2.18
N PRO A 90 -1.94 16.56 3.17
CA PRO A 90 -2.12 15.17 3.59
C PRO A 90 -3.49 14.86 4.21
N SER A 91 -4.23 15.89 4.65
CA SER A 91 -5.63 15.79 5.06
C SER A 91 -6.31 17.15 4.99
N PHE A 92 -7.64 17.16 4.92
CA PHE A 92 -8.44 18.38 5.01
C PHE A 92 -8.12 19.19 6.29
N GLN A 93 -7.91 18.49 7.40
CA GLN A 93 -7.60 19.14 8.68
C GLN A 93 -6.19 19.72 8.72
N TYR A 94 -5.23 19.14 8.00
CA TYR A 94 -3.89 19.70 7.87
C TYR A 94 -3.91 21.02 7.09
N ARG A 95 -4.70 21.07 6.01
CA ARG A 95 -4.90 22.29 5.21
C ARG A 95 -5.42 23.44 6.05
N ASP A 96 -6.39 23.16 6.91
CA ASP A 96 -7.12 24.20 7.64
C ASP A 96 -6.34 24.73 8.86
N VAL A 97 -5.31 23.99 9.32
CA VAL A 97 -4.56 24.32 10.55
C VAL A 97 -3.10 24.72 10.28
N THR A 98 -2.49 24.25 9.20
CA THR A 98 -1.06 24.44 8.95
C THR A 98 -0.80 25.12 7.62
N GLU A 99 -0.97 24.40 6.52
CA GLU A 99 -0.61 24.88 5.19
C GLU A 99 -1.40 24.13 4.13
N ASN A 100 -1.81 24.84 3.09
CA ASN A 100 -2.49 24.26 1.93
C ASN A 100 -1.46 23.82 0.88
N GLY A 101 -0.64 22.83 1.25
CA GLY A 101 0.41 22.27 0.41
C GLY A 101 0.86 20.90 0.91
N ALA A 102 1.68 20.23 0.10
CA ALA A 102 2.15 18.89 0.40
C ALA A 102 3.12 18.87 1.57
N ASN A 103 2.87 17.95 2.50
CA ASN A 103 3.86 17.63 3.53
C ASN A 103 4.87 16.61 2.97
N HIS A 104 6.09 17.08 2.71
CA HIS A 104 7.17 16.27 2.17
C HIS A 104 7.51 15.07 3.05
N PHE A 105 7.55 15.25 4.38
CA PHE A 105 7.86 14.17 5.31
C PHE A 105 6.81 13.06 5.25
N THR A 106 5.53 13.42 5.32
CA THR A 106 4.41 12.47 5.21
C THR A 106 4.44 11.74 3.87
N SER A 107 4.66 12.46 2.78
CA SER A 107 4.62 11.88 1.45
C SER A 107 5.78 10.91 1.20
N ILE A 108 7.00 11.28 1.60
CA ILE A 108 8.18 10.40 1.53
C ILE A 108 7.99 9.19 2.44
N PHE A 109 7.48 9.39 3.66
CA PHE A 109 7.18 8.30 4.58
C PHE A 109 6.23 7.29 3.96
N LEU A 110 5.14 7.75 3.34
CA LEU A 110 4.16 6.90 2.65
C LEU A 110 4.82 6.11 1.51
N ILE A 111 5.66 6.73 0.69
CA ILE A 111 6.37 6.01 -0.39
C ILE A 111 7.24 4.91 0.20
N VAL A 112 8.07 5.23 1.20
CA VAL A 112 9.00 4.27 1.80
C VAL A 112 8.26 3.14 2.52
N ILE A 113 7.25 3.44 3.33
CA ILE A 113 6.50 2.40 4.06
C ILE A 113 5.63 1.58 3.10
N GLY A 114 5.05 2.18 2.07
CA GLY A 114 4.27 1.48 1.05
C GLY A 114 5.14 0.48 0.30
N ILE A 115 6.35 0.88 -0.11
CA ILE A 115 7.36 -0.02 -0.66
C ILE A 115 7.67 -1.14 0.34
N ALA A 116 7.98 -0.83 1.60
CA ALA A 116 8.27 -1.84 2.61
C ALA A 116 7.13 -2.87 2.78
N ILE A 117 5.87 -2.42 2.77
CA ILE A 117 4.68 -3.27 2.84
C ILE A 117 4.55 -4.18 1.61
N LEU A 118 4.96 -3.73 0.42
CA LEU A 118 4.98 -4.58 -0.78
C LEU A 118 6.02 -5.71 -0.69
N PHE A 119 7.17 -5.45 -0.06
CA PHE A 119 8.26 -6.43 0.05
C PHE A 119 8.09 -7.42 1.21
N PHE A 120 7.37 -7.05 2.27
CA PHE A 120 7.15 -7.91 3.44
C PHE A 120 6.47 -9.26 3.13
N PRO A 121 5.41 -9.33 2.31
CA PRO A 121 4.71 -10.58 2.01
C PRO A 121 5.42 -11.45 0.95
N ILE A 122 6.56 -11.04 0.37
CA ILE A 122 7.27 -11.81 -0.68
C ILE A 122 7.69 -13.21 -0.19
N LYS A 123 7.88 -13.39 1.12
CA LYS A 123 8.21 -14.70 1.70
C LYS A 123 7.03 -15.66 1.77
N ASP A 124 5.80 -15.13 1.74
CA ASP A 124 4.56 -15.87 1.99
C ASP A 124 3.59 -15.86 0.78
N LEU A 125 3.90 -15.08 -0.28
CA LEU A 125 3.15 -15.03 -1.55
C LEU A 125 3.87 -15.83 -2.65
N PRO A 126 3.12 -16.46 -3.59
CA PRO A 126 3.75 -17.06 -4.77
C PRO A 126 4.45 -15.97 -5.58
N LEU A 127 5.78 -16.04 -5.65
CA LEU A 127 6.64 -15.09 -6.38
C LEU A 127 6.15 -14.85 -7.82
N ALA A 128 5.56 -15.88 -8.43
CA ALA A 128 4.94 -15.85 -9.75
C ALA A 128 3.82 -14.79 -9.87
N SER A 129 3.02 -14.57 -8.83
CA SER A 129 1.97 -13.52 -8.85
C SER A 129 2.56 -12.11 -8.80
N LEU A 130 3.64 -11.92 -8.04
CA LEU A 130 4.31 -10.62 -7.92
C LEU A 130 5.06 -10.27 -9.22
N LEU A 131 5.76 -11.25 -9.80
CA LEU A 131 6.41 -11.14 -11.10
C LEU A 131 5.38 -10.91 -12.21
N GLY A 132 4.25 -11.62 -12.17
CA GLY A 132 3.14 -11.39 -13.11
C GLY A 132 2.60 -9.97 -13.05
N LEU A 133 2.43 -9.41 -11.84
CA LEU A 133 2.00 -8.03 -11.66
C LEU A 133 3.04 -7.03 -12.21
N GLY A 134 4.33 -7.26 -11.94
CA GLY A 134 5.42 -6.44 -12.46
C GLY A 134 5.50 -6.46 -13.99
N VAL A 135 5.41 -7.64 -14.61
CA VAL A 135 5.42 -7.82 -16.07
C VAL A 135 4.18 -7.20 -16.70
N ALA A 136 2.99 -7.37 -16.11
CA ALA A 136 1.77 -6.74 -16.58
C ALA A 136 1.88 -5.21 -16.54
N THR A 137 2.42 -4.66 -15.44
CA THR A 137 2.65 -3.21 -15.30
C THR A 137 3.61 -2.69 -16.36
N ALA A 138 4.75 -3.36 -16.57
CA ALA A 138 5.72 -2.99 -17.61
C ALA A 138 5.11 -3.05 -19.02
N THR A 139 4.29 -4.08 -19.30
CA THR A 139 3.60 -4.24 -20.59
C THR A 139 2.63 -3.09 -20.85
N VAL A 140 1.85 -2.70 -19.84
CA VAL A 140 0.94 -1.54 -19.94
C VAL A 140 1.73 -0.26 -20.20
N ILE A 141 2.85 -0.04 -19.52
CA ILE A 141 3.70 1.15 -19.72
C ILE A 141 4.29 1.20 -21.14
N VAL A 142 4.62 0.07 -21.74
CA VAL A 142 5.19 0.02 -23.11
C VAL A 142 4.11 0.23 -24.18
N ILE A 143 2.88 -0.20 -23.92
CA ILE A 143 1.77 -0.12 -24.89
C ILE A 143 1.01 1.22 -24.81
N ALA A 144 0.97 1.84 -23.63
CA ALA A 144 0.33 3.14 -23.39
C ALA A 144 1.17 4.31 -23.95
#